data_AF-A0A2M9BHC1-F1
#
_entry.id   AF-A0A2M9BHC1-F1
#
_cell.length_a   1.000
_cell.length_b   1.000
_cell.length_c   1.000
_cell.angle_alpha   90.00
_cell.angle_beta   90.00
_cell.angle_gamma   90.00
#
_symmetry.space_group_name_H-M   'P 1'
#
loop_
_entity.id
_entity.type
_entity.pdbx_description
1 polymer ?
#
loop_
_entity_poly.entity_id
_entity_poly.type
_entity_poly.pdbx_seq_one_letter_code
_entity_poly.pdbx_strand_id
1 'polypeptide(L)'
;MTSDPDAPEPSRLDRARAGLVASTNPATAWGSILVLAGLLVLGLPAVSVTTIEIVLGVVLCGVGLVDGVYAATGRWGRLNRSRWRAGLRAPFVLVTGFVVIVAPAEATVLIFAAVGLYMFVRGSVALAGAVVRRRRDRLPASLVMVAAGLLFFFASTVVSQGIVLAVAIGATILGGILLAYGLRAGLHPGQIDLTDAGVVEMLDGWVRGADVGDARRDELAETLYFEAPQRADKLTAWWVMLLLSAAIATFAVLQDSTAVVIGAMLVAPLMVPILGLAGALVNGWSSRAAASARLVAAGSAGAIGISFLLSRWAPPLISLDANSQISSRVSPTLTDLLIAVAAGAAGAFATVNARVAASIAGVAIAVALVPPLSVVGICLGAGLVDEAFGAFVLFMTNFVSIVLSAAVVFVLGGFANPAVLRRQGRQVLLTIAPYGALAMVVLVPLIFTSAGIVADASLNREVAGVVDDWVGDRNLRVVSVDVTAGEVTVEVTGSGSLPAVADLQDAVTDTAGRETAVRVEYTPSRTVEVDADGSLRIE
;
A
#
# COMPACT_ATOMS: atom_id res chain seq x y z
N MET A 1 -4.49 -4.92 37.46
CA MET A 1 -5.32 -6.12 37.31
C MET A 1 -5.06 -7.01 38.51
N THR A 2 -6.00 -7.09 39.45
CA THR A 2 -5.99 -8.04 40.56
C THR A 2 -7.07 -9.06 40.25
N SER A 3 -6.68 -10.23 39.74
CA SER A 3 -7.58 -11.38 39.63
C SER A 3 -7.80 -11.93 41.03
N ASP A 4 -9.05 -11.97 41.46
CA ASP A 4 -9.47 -12.68 42.67
C ASP A 4 -9.09 -14.17 42.53
N PRO A 5 -8.16 -14.69 43.35
CA PRO A 5 -7.65 -16.05 43.20
C PRO A 5 -8.68 -17.15 43.55
N ASP A 6 -9.83 -16.79 44.12
CA ASP A 6 -10.86 -17.74 44.57
C ASP A 6 -12.08 -17.86 43.63
N ALA A 7 -12.04 -17.26 42.42
CA ALA A 7 -13.11 -17.42 41.45
C ALA A 7 -13.09 -18.85 40.84
N PRO A 8 -14.19 -19.63 40.91
CA PRO A 8 -14.22 -21.00 40.39
C PRO A 8 -13.96 -21.02 38.87
N GLU A 9 -13.08 -21.93 38.42
CA GLU A 9 -12.78 -22.09 36.99
C GLU A 9 -14.07 -22.37 36.20
N PRO A 10 -14.31 -21.66 35.09
CA PRO A 10 -15.52 -21.86 34.30
C PRO A 10 -15.60 -23.29 33.74
N SER A 11 -16.78 -23.90 33.89
CA SER A 11 -17.03 -25.26 33.45
C SER A 11 -16.80 -25.41 31.94
N ARG A 12 -16.53 -26.63 31.45
CA ARG A 12 -16.36 -26.88 30.00
C ARG A 12 -17.59 -26.45 29.19
N LEU A 13 -18.79 -26.54 29.78
CA LEU A 13 -20.04 -26.09 29.18
C LEU A 13 -20.16 -24.55 29.15
N ASP A 14 -19.67 -23.86 30.18
CA ASP A 14 -19.64 -22.38 30.20
C ASP A 14 -18.62 -21.84 29.20
N ARG A 15 -17.46 -22.50 29.05
CA ARG A 15 -16.49 -22.18 27.98
C ARG A 15 -17.06 -22.45 26.59
N ALA A 16 -17.77 -23.55 26.40
CA ALA A 16 -18.43 -23.86 25.12
C ALA A 16 -19.56 -22.87 24.79
N ARG A 17 -20.39 -22.50 25.78
CA ARG A 17 -21.43 -21.47 25.62
C ARG A 17 -20.84 -20.08 25.37
N ALA A 18 -19.78 -19.69 26.09
CA ALA A 18 -19.07 -18.44 25.85
C ALA A 18 -18.46 -18.40 24.44
N GLY A 19 -17.91 -19.51 23.96
CA GLY A 19 -17.42 -19.64 22.58
C GLY A 19 -18.53 -19.52 21.52
N LEU A 20 -19.70 -20.13 21.77
CA LEU A 20 -20.89 -20.02 20.91
C LEU A 20 -21.51 -18.62 20.89
N VAL A 21 -21.50 -17.92 22.03
CA VAL A 21 -21.96 -16.52 22.13
C VAL A 21 -20.94 -15.56 21.50
N ALA A 22 -19.64 -15.87 21.61
CA ALA A 22 -18.58 -15.11 20.93
C ALA A 22 -18.67 -15.21 19.41
N SER A 23 -19.04 -16.38 18.86
CA SER A 23 -19.17 -16.58 17.40
C SER A 23 -20.45 -16.04 16.79
N THR A 24 -21.47 -15.72 17.60
CA THR A 24 -22.80 -15.23 17.13
C THR A 24 -22.98 -13.72 17.28
N ASN A 25 -21.96 -13.01 17.71
CA ASN A 25 -21.97 -11.57 17.86
C ASN A 25 -21.86 -10.85 16.50
N PRO A 26 -22.59 -9.73 16.26
CA PRO A 26 -22.44 -8.94 15.05
C PRO A 26 -20.97 -8.61 14.74
N ALA A 27 -20.12 -8.37 15.73
CA ALA A 27 -18.69 -8.13 15.54
C ALA A 27 -17.96 -9.24 14.79
N THR A 28 -18.14 -10.48 15.26
CA THR A 28 -17.50 -11.65 14.67
C THR A 28 -18.14 -11.99 13.33
N ALA A 29 -19.44 -11.79 13.16
CA ALA A 29 -20.12 -11.97 11.88
C ALA A 29 -19.60 -10.99 10.82
N TRP A 30 -19.56 -9.69 11.13
CA TRP A 30 -19.01 -8.65 10.25
C TRP A 30 -17.53 -8.87 9.92
N GLY A 31 -16.75 -9.23 10.93
CA GLY A 31 -15.35 -9.58 10.75
C GLY A 31 -15.15 -10.75 9.80
N SER A 32 -15.92 -11.83 10.00
CA SER A 32 -15.86 -13.03 9.16
C SER A 32 -16.26 -12.75 7.70
N ILE A 33 -17.34 -11.97 7.49
CA ILE A 33 -17.81 -11.61 6.14
C ILE A 33 -16.74 -10.80 5.40
N LEU A 34 -16.15 -9.80 6.05
CA LEU A 34 -15.12 -8.95 5.44
C LEU A 34 -13.83 -9.73 5.13
N VAL A 35 -13.41 -10.64 6.02
CA VAL A 35 -12.26 -11.53 5.77
C VAL A 35 -12.54 -12.45 4.60
N LEU A 36 -13.69 -13.11 4.56
CA LEU A 36 -14.05 -14.02 3.47
C LEU A 36 -14.17 -13.29 2.14
N ALA A 37 -14.81 -12.12 2.12
CA ALA A 37 -14.92 -11.31 0.91
C ALA A 37 -13.55 -10.86 0.40
N GLY A 38 -12.68 -10.36 1.29
CA GLY A 38 -11.33 -9.97 0.92
C GLY A 38 -10.48 -11.14 0.43
N LEU A 39 -10.49 -12.28 1.14
CA LEU A 39 -9.77 -13.49 0.72
C LEU A 39 -10.29 -14.07 -0.59
N LEU A 40 -11.60 -14.00 -0.85
CA LEU A 40 -12.19 -14.47 -2.11
C LEU A 40 -11.68 -13.65 -3.29
N VAL A 41 -11.64 -12.32 -3.15
CA VAL A 41 -11.08 -11.43 -4.17
C VAL A 41 -9.60 -11.69 -4.38
N LEU A 42 -8.84 -11.91 -3.31
CA LEU A 42 -7.40 -12.20 -3.38
C LEU A 42 -7.09 -13.59 -3.96
N GLY A 43 -7.95 -14.57 -3.72
CA GLY A 43 -7.77 -15.96 -4.16
C GLY A 43 -8.18 -16.23 -5.60
N LEU A 44 -8.80 -15.25 -6.27
CA LEU A 44 -9.33 -15.39 -7.63
C LEU A 44 -8.76 -14.33 -8.59
N PRO A 45 -7.43 -14.30 -8.82
CA PRO A 45 -6.79 -13.28 -9.67
C PRO A 45 -7.19 -13.37 -11.15
N ALA A 46 -7.68 -14.54 -11.60
CA ALA A 46 -8.14 -14.77 -12.97
C ALA A 46 -9.60 -14.35 -13.21
N VAL A 47 -10.32 -13.96 -12.15
CA VAL A 47 -11.73 -13.56 -12.24
C VAL A 47 -11.81 -12.10 -12.69
N SER A 48 -12.69 -11.82 -13.66
CA SER A 48 -12.86 -10.46 -14.18
C SER A 48 -13.22 -9.48 -13.08
N VAL A 49 -12.74 -8.23 -13.19
CA VAL A 49 -13.06 -7.12 -12.27
C VAL A 49 -14.57 -7.00 -12.05
N THR A 50 -15.34 -7.16 -13.13
CA THR A 50 -16.80 -7.18 -13.14
C THR A 50 -17.39 -8.20 -12.17
N THR A 51 -16.80 -9.39 -12.10
CA THR A 51 -17.27 -10.45 -11.20
C THR A 51 -16.95 -10.12 -9.74
N ILE A 52 -15.79 -9.51 -9.47
CA ILE A 52 -15.42 -9.03 -8.14
C ILE A 52 -16.39 -7.93 -7.67
N GLU A 53 -16.74 -7.01 -8.55
CA GLU A 53 -17.73 -5.95 -8.28
C GLU A 53 -19.11 -6.55 -7.97
N ILE A 54 -19.58 -7.52 -8.76
CA ILE A 54 -20.85 -8.22 -8.49
C ILE A 54 -20.83 -8.88 -7.11
N VAL A 55 -19.75 -9.58 -6.76
CA VAL A 55 -19.57 -10.19 -5.43
C VAL A 55 -19.63 -9.14 -4.32
N LEU A 56 -18.98 -7.99 -4.50
CA LEU A 56 -19.04 -6.87 -3.56
C LEU A 56 -20.48 -6.34 -3.42
N GLY A 57 -21.21 -6.21 -4.53
CA GLY A 57 -22.61 -5.82 -4.55
C GLY A 57 -23.51 -6.81 -3.79
N VAL A 58 -23.27 -8.11 -3.93
CA VAL A 58 -23.97 -9.16 -3.15
C VAL A 58 -23.67 -9.03 -1.66
N VAL A 59 -22.42 -8.80 -1.29
CA VAL A 59 -22.02 -8.57 0.11
C VAL A 59 -22.73 -7.33 0.67
N LEU A 60 -22.76 -6.21 -0.06
CA LEU A 60 -23.49 -4.99 0.33
C LEU A 60 -24.98 -5.24 0.50
N CYS A 61 -25.60 -6.00 -0.40
CA CYS A 61 -27.00 -6.40 -0.25
C CYS A 61 -27.23 -7.24 1.02
N GLY A 62 -26.35 -8.22 1.29
CA GLY A 62 -26.39 -9.01 2.52
C GLY A 62 -26.27 -8.15 3.78
N VAL A 63 -25.36 -7.17 3.75
CA VAL A 63 -25.21 -6.16 4.81
C VAL A 63 -26.50 -5.36 5.05
N GLY A 64 -27.08 -4.82 3.98
CA GLY A 64 -28.29 -4.01 4.09
C GLY A 64 -29.49 -4.83 4.59
N LEU A 65 -29.54 -6.12 4.26
CA LEU A 65 -30.51 -7.08 4.80
C LEU A 65 -30.33 -7.30 6.30
N VAL A 66 -29.10 -7.54 6.78
CA VAL A 66 -28.81 -7.70 8.21
C VAL A 66 -29.21 -6.45 9.00
N ASP A 67 -28.87 -5.26 8.49
CA ASP A 67 -29.27 -3.98 9.10
C ASP A 67 -30.79 -3.80 9.14
N GLY A 68 -31.48 -4.19 8.06
CA GLY A 68 -32.93 -4.15 7.96
C GLY A 68 -33.61 -5.10 8.95
N VAL A 69 -33.12 -6.34 9.07
CA VAL A 69 -33.62 -7.33 10.05
C VAL A 69 -33.37 -6.85 11.48
N TYR A 70 -32.18 -6.30 11.77
CA TYR A 70 -31.87 -5.73 13.08
C TYR A 70 -32.78 -4.55 13.44
N ALA A 71 -33.09 -3.67 12.48
CA ALA A 71 -34.05 -2.59 12.67
C ALA A 71 -35.50 -3.09 12.88
N ALA A 72 -35.90 -4.18 12.21
CA ALA A 72 -37.26 -4.71 12.24
C ALA A 72 -37.58 -5.60 13.46
N THR A 73 -36.61 -6.33 14.00
CA THR A 73 -36.81 -7.34 15.06
C THR A 73 -36.77 -6.76 16.49
N GLY A 74 -36.37 -5.50 16.66
CA GLY A 74 -36.26 -4.86 17.97
C GLY A 74 -37.55 -4.18 18.45
N ARG A 75 -37.85 -4.18 19.77
CA ARG A 75 -38.92 -3.35 20.34
C ARG A 75 -38.61 -1.85 20.15
N TRP A 76 -39.55 -1.11 19.58
CA TRP A 76 -39.46 0.34 19.30
C TRP A 76 -39.70 1.15 20.59
N GLY A 77 -38.75 1.08 21.53
CA GLY A 77 -38.71 1.98 22.68
C GLY A 77 -38.13 3.35 22.30
N ARG A 78 -38.67 4.43 22.88
CA ARG A 78 -38.10 5.79 22.73
C ARG A 78 -36.65 5.78 23.21
N LEU A 79 -35.71 6.15 22.32
CA LEU A 79 -34.28 6.46 22.52
C LEU A 79 -33.18 5.50 22.01
N ASN A 80 -33.45 4.38 21.33
CA ASN A 80 -32.31 3.62 20.76
C ASN A 80 -31.82 4.19 19.41
N ARG A 81 -30.90 5.18 19.46
CA ARG A 81 -30.34 5.89 18.30
C ARG A 81 -29.65 4.97 17.28
N SER A 82 -29.12 3.83 17.70
CA SER A 82 -28.46 2.83 16.84
C SER A 82 -29.44 2.18 15.84
N ARG A 83 -30.61 1.75 16.30
CA ARG A 83 -31.65 1.13 15.45
C ARG A 83 -32.22 2.08 14.41
N TRP A 84 -32.42 3.34 14.80
CA TRP A 84 -32.88 4.37 13.85
C TRP A 84 -31.84 4.63 12.75
N ARG A 85 -30.55 4.60 13.08
CA ARG A 85 -29.46 4.70 12.10
C ARG A 85 -29.38 3.46 11.21
N ALA A 86 -29.56 2.26 11.75
CA ALA A 86 -29.60 1.02 10.97
C ALA A 86 -30.78 1.01 9.98
N GLY A 87 -31.98 1.42 10.41
CA GLY A 87 -33.15 1.53 9.55
C GLY A 87 -33.03 2.57 8.43
N LEU A 88 -32.31 3.68 8.67
CA LEU A 88 -31.99 4.66 7.63
C LEU A 88 -30.89 4.17 6.66
N ARG A 89 -29.92 3.40 7.16
CA ARG A 89 -28.78 2.90 6.37
C ARG A 89 -29.15 1.73 5.47
N ALA A 90 -29.98 0.80 5.96
CA ALA A 90 -30.38 -0.41 5.26
C ALA A 90 -30.85 -0.19 3.80
N PRO A 91 -31.81 0.71 3.50
CA PRO A 91 -32.26 0.93 2.12
C PRO A 91 -31.16 1.51 1.23
N PHE A 92 -30.32 2.41 1.76
CA PHE A 92 -29.21 3.00 0.99
C PHE A 92 -28.18 1.94 0.60
N VAL A 93 -27.79 1.08 1.54
CA VAL A 93 -26.80 0.03 1.29
C VAL A 93 -27.37 -1.07 0.38
N LEU A 94 -28.66 -1.42 0.51
CA LEU A 94 -29.35 -2.34 -0.41
C LEU A 94 -29.39 -1.80 -1.83
N VAL A 95 -29.77 -0.54 -2.02
CA VAL A 95 -29.81 0.10 -3.35
C VAL A 95 -28.41 0.18 -3.94
N THR A 96 -27.40 0.53 -3.12
CA THR A 96 -26.01 0.60 -3.58
C THR A 96 -25.50 -0.77 -4.01
N GLY A 97 -25.72 -1.82 -3.20
CA GLY A 97 -25.37 -3.19 -3.56
C GLY A 97 -26.09 -3.67 -4.81
N PHE A 98 -27.38 -3.35 -4.97
CA PHE A 98 -28.15 -3.71 -6.15
C PHE A 98 -27.63 -3.03 -7.42
N VAL A 99 -27.31 -1.73 -7.36
CA VAL A 99 -26.73 -0.99 -8.50
C VAL A 99 -25.38 -1.58 -8.90
N VAL A 100 -24.54 -1.95 -7.93
CA VAL A 100 -23.25 -2.61 -8.17
C VAL A 100 -23.43 -4.00 -8.82
N ILE A 101 -24.50 -4.74 -8.50
CA ILE A 101 -24.78 -6.05 -9.14
C ILE A 101 -25.25 -5.87 -10.59
N VAL A 102 -26.14 -4.91 -10.85
CA VAL A 102 -26.81 -4.77 -12.16
C VAL A 102 -25.91 -4.10 -13.19
N ALA A 103 -25.08 -3.14 -12.77
CA ALA A 103 -24.24 -2.37 -13.67
C ALA A 103 -22.84 -2.15 -13.05
N PRO A 104 -22.04 -3.20 -12.83
CA PRO A 104 -20.80 -3.15 -12.04
C PRO A 104 -19.79 -2.10 -12.51
N ALA A 105 -19.44 -2.08 -13.80
CA ALA A 105 -18.48 -1.12 -14.33
C ALA A 105 -18.98 0.34 -14.24
N GLU A 106 -20.24 0.57 -14.58
CA GLU A 106 -20.87 1.90 -14.55
C GLU A 106 -21.11 2.37 -13.10
N ALA A 107 -21.45 1.45 -12.20
CA ALA A 107 -21.70 1.70 -10.78
C ALA A 107 -20.43 2.14 -10.07
N THR A 108 -19.31 1.45 -10.29
CA THR A 108 -18.01 1.84 -9.71
C THR A 108 -17.62 3.24 -10.18
N VAL A 109 -17.66 3.49 -11.50
CA VAL A 109 -17.37 4.82 -12.06
C VAL A 109 -18.27 5.90 -11.45
N LEU A 110 -19.58 5.64 -11.36
CA LEU A 110 -20.56 6.57 -10.81
C LEU A 110 -20.35 6.83 -9.32
N ILE A 111 -20.05 5.81 -8.53
CA ILE A 111 -19.80 5.92 -7.08
C ILE A 111 -18.53 6.73 -6.83
N PHE A 112 -17.43 6.39 -7.52
CA PHE A 112 -16.16 7.12 -7.39
C PHE A 112 -16.30 8.56 -7.87
N ALA A 113 -16.98 8.81 -8.99
CA ALA A 113 -17.26 10.15 -9.49
C ALA A 113 -18.15 10.95 -8.53
N ALA A 114 -19.20 10.34 -7.95
CA ALA A 114 -20.10 11.01 -7.00
C ALA A 114 -19.40 11.33 -5.67
N VAL A 115 -18.64 10.39 -5.12
CA VAL A 115 -17.82 10.59 -3.91
C VAL A 115 -16.74 11.64 -4.18
N GLY A 116 -16.06 11.54 -5.32
CA GLY A 116 -15.03 12.48 -5.75
C GLY A 116 -15.58 13.90 -5.90
N LEU A 117 -16.70 14.07 -6.61
CA LEU A 117 -17.37 15.35 -6.77
C LEU A 117 -17.83 15.93 -5.43
N TYR A 118 -18.42 15.10 -4.56
CA TYR A 118 -18.81 15.53 -3.21
C TYR A 118 -17.61 16.02 -2.40
N MET A 119 -16.52 15.25 -2.36
CA MET A 119 -15.29 15.61 -1.65
C MET A 119 -14.66 16.88 -2.24
N PHE A 120 -14.62 17.02 -3.55
CA PHE A 120 -14.09 18.19 -4.25
C PHE A 120 -14.89 19.45 -3.91
N VAL A 121 -16.21 19.41 -4.01
CA VAL A 121 -17.09 20.55 -3.71
C VAL A 121 -16.97 20.92 -2.24
N ARG A 122 -17.10 19.95 -1.33
CA ARG A 122 -16.99 20.19 0.11
C ARG A 122 -15.59 20.70 0.48
N GLY A 123 -14.54 20.17 -0.14
CA GLY A 123 -13.16 20.56 0.05
C GLY A 123 -12.90 21.99 -0.41
N SER A 124 -13.42 22.34 -1.59
CA SER A 124 -13.30 23.68 -2.16
C SER A 124 -14.01 24.73 -1.32
N VAL A 125 -15.21 24.42 -0.82
CA VAL A 125 -15.94 25.30 0.12
C VAL A 125 -15.15 25.47 1.43
N ALA A 126 -14.59 24.39 1.97
CA ALA A 126 -13.78 24.45 3.19
C ALA A 126 -12.48 25.24 2.97
N LEU A 127 -11.84 25.10 1.81
CA LEU A 127 -10.61 25.78 1.42
C LEU A 127 -10.86 27.28 1.25
N ALA A 128 -11.89 27.66 0.49
CA ALA A 128 -12.30 29.05 0.32
C ALA A 128 -12.62 29.69 1.68
N GLY A 129 -13.38 28.98 2.54
CA GLY A 129 -13.66 29.44 3.90
C GLY A 129 -12.42 29.60 4.78
N ALA A 130 -11.41 28.73 4.62
CA ALA A 130 -10.15 28.80 5.34
C ALA A 130 -9.29 29.99 4.89
N VAL A 131 -9.21 30.24 3.58
CA VAL A 131 -8.48 31.37 2.98
C VAL A 131 -9.13 32.70 3.37
N VAL A 132 -10.45 32.83 3.18
CA VAL A 132 -11.19 34.06 3.51
C VAL A 132 -11.10 34.40 5.00
N ARG A 133 -11.18 33.40 5.88
CA ARG A 133 -11.11 33.60 7.34
C ARG A 133 -9.68 33.57 7.89
N ARG A 134 -8.65 33.57 7.03
CA ARG A 134 -7.21 33.45 7.37
C ARG A 134 -6.89 32.34 8.37
N ARG A 135 -7.62 31.23 8.31
CA ARG A 135 -7.44 30.06 9.18
C ARG A 135 -6.40 29.11 8.60
N ARG A 136 -5.12 29.42 8.85
CA ARG A 136 -3.97 28.59 8.40
C ARG A 136 -4.05 27.14 8.87
N ASP A 137 -4.71 26.90 10.00
CA ASP A 137 -4.94 25.55 10.48
C ASP A 137 -5.82 24.75 9.50
N ARG A 138 -6.86 25.31 8.90
CA ARG A 138 -7.79 24.52 8.07
C ARG A 138 -7.33 24.25 6.64
N LEU A 139 -6.22 24.86 6.20
CA LEU A 139 -5.73 24.73 4.82
C LEU A 139 -5.33 23.30 4.45
N PRO A 140 -4.52 22.55 5.24
CA PRO A 140 -4.05 21.22 4.84
C PRO A 140 -5.21 20.24 4.66
N ALA A 141 -6.12 20.15 5.64
CA ALA A 141 -7.26 19.24 5.55
C ALA A 141 -8.21 19.57 4.39
N SER A 142 -8.37 20.86 4.06
CA SER A 142 -9.20 21.27 2.92
C SER A 142 -8.53 20.93 1.59
N LEU A 143 -7.20 21.15 1.48
CA LEU A 143 -6.40 20.74 0.33
C LEU A 143 -6.41 19.22 0.12
N VAL A 144 -6.29 18.42 1.19
CA VAL A 144 -6.43 16.96 1.13
C VAL A 144 -7.77 16.57 0.53
N MET A 145 -8.86 17.18 1.01
CA MET A 145 -10.20 16.81 0.58
C MET A 145 -10.47 17.23 -0.87
N VAL A 146 -9.92 18.36 -1.33
CA VAL A 146 -9.94 18.77 -2.73
C VAL A 146 -9.14 17.80 -3.60
N ALA A 147 -7.90 17.49 -3.21
CA ALA A 147 -7.03 16.57 -3.94
C ALA A 147 -7.64 15.16 -4.01
N ALA A 148 -8.21 14.68 -2.91
CA ALA A 148 -8.94 13.42 -2.86
C ALA A 148 -10.19 13.43 -3.74
N GLY A 149 -10.93 14.53 -3.75
CA GLY A 149 -12.08 14.67 -4.63
C GLY A 149 -11.70 14.59 -6.11
N LEU A 150 -10.64 15.29 -6.51
CA LEU A 150 -10.10 15.22 -7.87
C LEU A 150 -9.60 13.81 -8.20
N LEU A 151 -8.86 13.18 -7.29
CA LEU A 151 -8.32 11.84 -7.50
C LEU A 151 -9.45 10.81 -7.67
N PHE A 152 -10.46 10.81 -6.80
CA PHE A 152 -11.61 9.91 -6.95
C PHE A 152 -12.40 10.17 -8.24
N PHE A 153 -12.46 11.43 -8.68
CA PHE A 153 -13.16 11.79 -9.92
C PHE A 153 -12.40 11.30 -11.17
N PHE A 154 -11.09 11.53 -11.25
CA PHE A 154 -10.26 11.18 -12.41
C PHE A 154 -9.75 9.73 -12.41
N ALA A 155 -9.58 9.11 -11.24
CA ALA A 155 -9.19 7.70 -11.14
C ALA A 155 -10.34 6.75 -11.50
N SER A 156 -11.58 7.23 -11.63
CA SER A 156 -12.71 6.40 -12.07
C SER A 156 -12.48 5.72 -13.42
N THR A 157 -11.63 6.29 -14.29
CA THR A 157 -11.24 5.72 -15.59
C THR A 157 -9.89 5.00 -15.58
N VAL A 158 -9.10 5.12 -14.50
CA VAL A 158 -7.70 4.67 -14.45
C VAL A 158 -7.47 3.78 -13.22
N VAL A 159 -7.34 2.48 -13.49
CA VAL A 159 -6.93 1.39 -12.59
C VAL A 159 -8.01 0.88 -11.64
N SER A 160 -8.88 0.01 -12.16
CA SER A 160 -9.80 -0.80 -11.34
C SER A 160 -9.07 -1.91 -10.57
N GLN A 161 -8.02 -2.52 -11.12
CA GLN A 161 -7.34 -3.68 -10.51
C GLN A 161 -6.57 -3.34 -9.22
N GLY A 162 -5.77 -2.27 -9.23
CA GLY A 162 -5.02 -1.84 -8.04
C GLY A 162 -5.91 -1.37 -6.89
N ILE A 163 -7.01 -0.70 -7.23
CA ILE A 163 -8.02 -0.28 -6.24
C ILE A 163 -8.73 -1.50 -5.66
N VAL A 164 -9.15 -2.45 -6.49
CA VAL A 164 -9.76 -3.71 -6.06
C VAL A 164 -8.84 -4.47 -5.10
N LEU A 165 -7.55 -4.58 -5.44
CA LEU A 165 -6.56 -5.24 -4.59
C LEU A 165 -6.41 -4.52 -3.24
N ALA A 166 -6.28 -3.19 -3.24
CA ALA A 166 -6.17 -2.40 -2.02
C ALA A 166 -7.42 -2.50 -1.15
N VAL A 167 -8.62 -2.49 -1.76
CA VAL A 167 -9.91 -2.66 -1.06
C VAL A 167 -10.02 -4.07 -0.48
N ALA A 168 -9.62 -5.10 -1.22
CA ALA A 168 -9.65 -6.49 -0.74
C ALA A 168 -8.71 -6.71 0.44
N ILE A 169 -7.48 -6.17 0.36
CA ILE A 169 -6.51 -6.19 1.47
C ILE A 169 -7.09 -5.43 2.68
N GLY A 170 -7.60 -4.22 2.46
CA GLY A 170 -8.19 -3.39 3.51
C GLY A 170 -9.39 -4.06 4.19
N ALA A 171 -10.28 -4.69 3.41
CA ALA A 171 -11.40 -5.46 3.91
C ALA A 171 -10.94 -6.68 4.72
N THR A 172 -9.92 -7.40 4.26
CA THR A 172 -9.34 -8.55 4.98
C THR A 172 -8.75 -8.11 6.32
N ILE A 173 -7.99 -7.01 6.35
CA ILE A 173 -7.39 -6.47 7.58
C ILE A 173 -8.47 -5.99 8.54
N LEU A 174 -9.41 -5.16 8.08
CA LEU A 174 -10.50 -4.64 8.89
C LEU A 174 -11.38 -5.77 9.44
N GLY A 175 -11.69 -6.75 8.59
CA GLY A 175 -12.42 -7.95 8.98
C GLY A 175 -11.70 -8.74 10.06
N GLY A 176 -10.38 -8.93 9.92
CA GLY A 176 -9.54 -9.59 10.93
C GLY A 176 -9.55 -8.86 12.27
N ILE A 177 -9.48 -7.51 12.25
CA ILE A 177 -9.58 -6.68 13.46
C ILE A 177 -10.95 -6.85 14.14
N LEU A 178 -12.04 -6.79 13.38
CA LEU A 178 -13.39 -6.95 13.92
C LEU A 178 -13.64 -8.37 14.46
N LEU A 179 -13.11 -9.38 13.77
CA LEU A 179 -13.16 -10.77 14.21
C LEU A 179 -12.41 -10.94 15.54
N ALA A 180 -11.19 -10.43 15.64
CA ALA A 180 -10.40 -10.45 16.86
C ALA A 180 -11.09 -9.70 18.01
N TYR A 181 -11.70 -8.54 17.73
CA TYR A 181 -12.49 -7.78 18.70
C TYR A 181 -13.68 -8.56 19.23
N GLY A 182 -14.48 -9.15 18.33
CA GLY A 182 -15.66 -9.90 18.70
C GLY A 182 -15.33 -11.14 19.54
N LEU A 183 -14.26 -11.86 19.17
CA LEU A 183 -13.76 -13.00 19.95
C LEU A 183 -13.27 -12.56 21.34
N ARG A 184 -12.50 -11.47 21.44
CA ARG A 184 -11.99 -10.93 22.71
C ARG A 184 -13.13 -10.45 23.62
N ALA A 185 -14.14 -9.80 23.05
CA ALA A 185 -15.30 -9.31 23.78
C ALA A 185 -16.18 -10.46 24.30
N GLY A 186 -16.26 -11.59 23.58
CA GLY A 186 -16.94 -12.80 24.04
C GLY A 186 -16.24 -13.51 25.22
N LEU A 187 -14.91 -13.35 25.35
CA LEU A 187 -14.12 -13.89 26.47
C LEU A 187 -14.22 -13.04 27.75
N HIS A 188 -14.64 -11.78 27.65
CA HIS A 188 -14.82 -10.87 28.79
C HIS A 188 -16.22 -10.22 28.80
N PRO A 189 -17.27 -11.00 29.14
CA PRO A 189 -18.65 -10.50 29.15
C PRO A 189 -18.83 -9.36 30.17
N GLY A 190 -19.35 -8.19 29.73
CA GLY A 190 -19.76 -7.09 30.61
C GLY A 190 -18.93 -5.79 30.54
N GLN A 191 -17.75 -5.78 29.89
CA GLN A 191 -16.98 -4.54 29.67
C GLN A 191 -17.27 -3.86 28.33
N ILE A 192 -17.86 -4.59 27.38
CA ILE A 192 -18.05 -4.14 26.01
C ILE A 192 -19.48 -4.51 25.59
N ASP A 193 -20.31 -3.51 25.29
CA ASP A 193 -21.65 -3.74 24.76
C ASP A 193 -21.57 -4.04 23.26
N LEU A 194 -21.97 -5.24 22.89
CA LEU A 194 -21.77 -5.84 21.58
C LEU A 194 -23.05 -5.83 20.73
N THR A 195 -24.17 -5.38 21.31
CA THR A 195 -25.48 -5.58 20.70
C THR A 195 -25.92 -4.45 19.75
N ASP A 196 -25.27 -3.28 19.81
CA ASP A 196 -25.77 -2.05 19.18
C ASP A 196 -24.71 -1.23 18.39
N ALA A 197 -23.49 -1.74 18.21
CA ALA A 197 -22.37 -0.93 17.71
C ALA A 197 -22.14 -1.04 16.19
N GLY A 198 -22.15 0.09 15.48
CA GLY A 198 -21.62 0.17 14.11
C GLY A 198 -20.09 0.00 14.10
N VAL A 199 -19.49 -0.36 12.95
CA VAL A 199 -18.03 -0.60 12.79
C VAL A 199 -17.17 0.50 13.45
N VAL A 200 -17.58 1.77 13.34
CA VAL A 200 -16.89 2.91 13.96
C VAL A 200 -16.94 2.88 15.49
N GLU A 201 -18.09 2.53 16.07
CA GLU A 201 -18.28 2.42 17.53
C GLU A 201 -17.51 1.23 18.11
N MET A 202 -17.39 0.15 17.34
CA MET A 202 -16.59 -1.03 17.68
C MET A 202 -15.09 -0.72 17.66
N LEU A 203 -14.63 -0.01 16.63
CA LEU A 203 -13.24 0.45 16.55
C LEU A 203 -12.92 1.42 17.70
N ASP A 204 -13.82 2.35 18.03
CA ASP A 204 -13.65 3.24 19.21
C ASP A 204 -13.61 2.43 20.52
N GLY A 205 -14.42 1.37 20.62
CA GLY A 205 -14.35 0.39 21.72
C GLY A 205 -13.00 -0.32 21.80
N TRP A 206 -12.48 -0.82 20.68
CA TRP A 206 -11.16 -1.46 20.59
C TRP A 206 -10.05 -0.50 21.01
N VAL A 207 -10.00 0.71 20.45
CA VAL A 207 -8.97 1.71 20.73
C VAL A 207 -8.94 2.08 22.21
N ARG A 208 -10.10 2.21 22.86
CA ARG A 208 -10.19 2.45 24.31
C ARG A 208 -9.69 1.27 25.14
N GLY A 209 -10.00 0.05 24.73
CA GLY A 209 -9.56 -1.17 25.42
C GLY A 209 -8.10 -1.57 25.14
N ALA A 210 -7.47 -0.97 24.13
CA ALA A 210 -6.10 -1.25 23.73
C ALA A 210 -5.06 -0.35 24.41
N ASP A 211 -5.48 0.73 25.10
CA ASP A 211 -4.56 1.71 25.70
C ASP A 211 -3.49 1.04 26.57
N VAL A 212 -2.23 1.24 26.19
CA VAL A 212 -1.07 0.62 26.84
C VAL A 212 -0.74 1.25 28.21
N GLY A 213 -1.35 2.39 28.52
CA GLY A 213 -1.10 3.16 29.74
C GLY A 213 0.15 4.04 29.66
N ASP A 214 0.26 4.99 30.58
CA ASP A 214 1.28 6.05 30.51
C ASP A 214 2.71 5.52 30.64
N ALA A 215 2.98 4.61 31.59
CA ALA A 215 4.31 4.05 31.80
C ALA A 215 4.87 3.32 30.56
N ARG A 216 4.04 2.51 29.88
CA ARG A 216 4.46 1.82 28.65
C ARG A 216 4.60 2.81 27.49
N ARG A 217 3.78 3.86 27.44
CA ARG A 217 3.88 4.92 26.43
C ARG A 217 5.18 5.71 26.57
N ASP A 218 5.64 5.96 27.79
CA ASP A 218 6.90 6.63 28.07
C ASP A 218 8.10 5.76 27.67
N GLU A 219 8.07 4.45 27.96
CA GLU A 219 9.09 3.51 27.50
C GLU A 219 9.18 3.48 25.96
N LEU A 220 8.03 3.42 25.28
CA LEU A 220 7.97 3.49 23.82
C LEU A 220 8.50 4.83 23.30
N ALA A 221 8.21 5.94 23.97
CA ALA A 221 8.74 7.26 23.61
C ALA A 221 10.29 7.30 23.74
N GLU A 222 10.87 6.68 24.76
CA GLU A 222 12.33 6.61 24.93
C GLU A 222 13.04 5.85 23.80
N THR A 223 12.36 4.85 23.22
CA THR A 223 12.86 4.09 22.05
C THR A 223 12.72 4.86 20.73
N LEU A 224 11.65 5.64 20.56
CA LEU A 224 11.32 6.30 19.30
C LEU A 224 11.93 7.70 19.15
N TYR A 225 12.26 8.37 20.26
CA TYR A 225 12.73 9.75 20.26
C TYR A 225 14.16 9.88 20.79
N PHE A 226 14.93 10.75 20.14
CA PHE A 226 16.30 11.08 20.50
C PHE A 226 16.32 12.23 21.53
N GLU A 227 15.94 11.91 22.77
CA GLU A 227 15.85 12.86 23.89
C GLU A 227 16.97 12.66 24.93
N ALA A 228 17.14 13.63 25.84
CA ALA A 228 18.14 13.57 26.91
C ALA A 228 17.81 12.44 27.92
N PRO A 229 18.80 11.83 28.61
CA PRO A 229 20.19 12.25 28.74
C PRO A 229 21.15 11.79 27.62
N GLN A 230 20.87 10.69 26.91
CA GLN A 230 21.79 10.07 25.93
C GLN A 230 21.58 10.53 24.48
N ARG A 231 21.08 11.76 24.29
CA ARG A 231 20.70 12.26 22.95
C ARG A 231 21.88 12.27 21.98
N ALA A 232 23.05 12.73 22.42
CA ALA A 232 24.24 12.85 21.57
C ALA A 232 24.73 11.48 21.10
N ASP A 233 24.80 10.51 22.01
CA ASP A 233 25.27 9.16 21.71
C ASP A 233 24.33 8.45 20.73
N LYS A 234 23.01 8.52 20.97
CA LYS A 234 21.98 7.96 20.08
C LYS A 234 22.05 8.58 18.68
N LEU A 235 22.18 9.90 18.57
CA LEU A 235 22.28 10.58 17.27
C LEU A 235 23.60 10.28 16.54
N THR A 236 24.71 10.19 17.26
CA THR A 236 26.01 9.87 16.67
C THR A 236 26.01 8.46 16.09
N ALA A 237 25.54 7.47 16.86
CA ALA A 237 25.39 6.10 16.37
C ALA A 237 24.45 6.03 15.16
N TRP A 238 23.33 6.77 15.20
CA TRP A 238 22.37 6.84 14.10
C TRP A 238 23.00 7.41 12.82
N TRP A 239 23.75 8.52 12.91
CA TRP A 239 24.42 9.12 11.76
C TRP A 239 25.50 8.21 11.16
N VAL A 240 26.33 7.60 12.01
CA VAL A 240 27.38 6.67 11.57
C VAL A 240 26.76 5.49 10.82
N MET A 241 25.75 4.85 11.41
CA MET A 241 25.06 3.71 10.79
C MET A 241 24.36 4.09 9.48
N LEU A 242 23.75 5.28 9.42
CA LEU A 242 23.09 5.76 8.20
C LEU A 242 24.09 6.01 7.07
N LEU A 243 25.21 6.69 7.34
CA LEU A 243 26.22 6.97 6.33
C LEU A 243 26.93 5.71 5.85
N LEU A 244 27.22 4.76 6.75
CA LEU A 244 27.77 3.46 6.39
C LEU A 244 26.78 2.64 5.56
N SER A 245 25.50 2.58 5.96
CA SER A 245 24.45 1.92 5.20
C SER A 245 24.28 2.52 3.81
N ALA A 246 24.28 3.85 3.68
CA ALA A 246 24.18 4.52 2.38
C ALA A 246 25.41 4.26 1.49
N ALA A 247 26.61 4.19 2.06
CA ALA A 247 27.81 3.79 1.33
C ALA A 247 27.71 2.35 0.82
N ILE A 248 27.32 1.41 1.68
CA ILE A 248 27.10 0.00 1.31
C ILE A 248 26.02 -0.10 0.21
N ALA A 249 24.90 0.58 0.37
CA ALA A 249 23.82 0.61 -0.61
C ALA A 249 24.29 1.16 -1.96
N THR A 250 25.11 2.23 -1.96
CA THR A 250 25.67 2.79 -3.19
C THR A 250 26.51 1.76 -3.94
N PHE A 251 27.48 1.12 -3.25
CA PHE A 251 28.32 0.11 -3.88
C PHE A 251 27.51 -1.12 -4.31
N ALA A 252 26.52 -1.52 -3.53
CA ALA A 252 25.66 -2.65 -3.84
C ALA A 252 24.80 -2.40 -5.10
N VAL A 253 24.27 -1.18 -5.26
CA VAL A 253 23.54 -0.78 -6.47
C VAL A 253 24.49 -0.73 -7.66
N LEU A 254 25.66 -0.11 -7.52
CA LEU A 254 26.66 -0.04 -8.61
C LEU A 254 27.13 -1.44 -9.05
N GLN A 255 27.23 -2.39 -8.12
CA GLN A 255 27.56 -3.79 -8.42
C GLN A 255 26.36 -4.63 -8.86
N ASP A 256 25.16 -4.04 -8.95
CA ASP A 256 23.91 -4.74 -9.29
C ASP A 256 23.61 -5.95 -8.36
N SER A 257 23.99 -5.85 -7.07
CA SER A 257 23.92 -6.96 -6.12
C SER A 257 22.71 -6.86 -5.19
N THR A 258 21.62 -7.55 -5.54
CA THR A 258 20.39 -7.57 -4.73
C THR A 258 20.64 -8.02 -3.28
N ALA A 259 21.49 -9.04 -3.06
CA ALA A 259 21.75 -9.56 -1.72
C ALA A 259 22.45 -8.53 -0.82
N VAL A 260 23.44 -7.80 -1.34
CA VAL A 260 24.14 -6.75 -0.58
C VAL A 260 23.25 -5.53 -0.40
N VAL A 261 22.38 -5.21 -1.36
CA VAL A 261 21.37 -4.16 -1.23
C VAL A 261 20.42 -4.47 -0.06
N ILE A 262 19.95 -5.71 0.07
CA ILE A 262 19.13 -6.14 1.21
C ILE A 262 19.93 -6.00 2.52
N GLY A 263 21.21 -6.41 2.52
CA GLY A 263 22.11 -6.22 3.66
C GLY A 263 22.21 -4.76 4.09
N ALA A 264 22.33 -3.82 3.15
CA ALA A 264 22.38 -2.39 3.43
C ALA A 264 21.09 -1.88 4.10
N MET A 265 19.92 -2.39 3.67
CA MET A 265 18.61 -2.04 4.27
C MET A 265 18.53 -2.46 5.74
N LEU A 266 19.12 -3.60 6.13
CA LEU A 266 19.11 -4.09 7.52
C LEU A 266 19.90 -3.22 8.49
N VAL A 267 20.95 -2.55 7.99
CA VAL A 267 21.82 -1.68 8.81
C VAL A 267 21.19 -0.29 9.02
N ALA A 268 20.32 0.15 8.12
CA ALA A 268 19.81 1.51 8.07
C ALA A 268 18.89 1.86 9.25
N PRO A 269 19.20 2.89 10.06
CA PRO A 269 18.38 3.25 11.22
C PRO A 269 17.25 4.25 10.88
N LEU A 270 16.94 4.48 9.59
CA LEU A 270 16.00 5.52 9.15
C LEU A 270 14.55 5.23 9.60
N MET A 271 14.21 3.97 9.87
CA MET A 271 12.87 3.57 10.27
C MET A 271 12.45 4.11 11.64
N VAL A 272 13.38 4.19 12.60
CA VAL A 272 13.09 4.68 13.96
C VAL A 272 12.50 6.10 13.95
N PRO A 273 13.12 7.12 13.33
CA PRO A 273 12.53 8.45 13.29
C PRO A 273 11.23 8.51 12.45
N ILE A 274 11.03 7.62 11.47
CA ILE A 274 9.76 7.54 10.72
C ILE A 274 8.62 7.03 11.60
N LEU A 275 8.86 5.97 12.38
CA LEU A 275 7.90 5.47 13.37
C LEU A 275 7.68 6.49 14.49
N GLY A 276 8.74 7.16 14.96
CA GLY A 276 8.63 8.22 15.95
C GLY A 276 7.79 9.40 15.43
N LEU A 277 7.92 9.74 14.15
CA LEU A 277 7.05 10.71 13.49
C LEU A 277 5.60 10.25 13.56
N ALA A 278 5.26 9.06 13.06
CA ALA A 278 3.90 8.53 13.10
C ALA A 278 3.31 8.52 14.53
N GLY A 279 4.11 8.09 15.52
CA GLY A 279 3.75 8.11 16.92
C GLY A 279 3.47 9.52 17.48
N ALA A 280 4.23 10.53 17.04
CA ALA A 280 4.04 11.91 17.45
C ALA A 280 2.78 12.51 16.81
N LEU A 281 2.47 12.13 15.56
CA LEU A 281 1.26 12.57 14.87
C LEU A 281 -0.01 12.11 15.59
N VAL A 282 -0.09 10.84 15.97
CA VAL A 282 -1.28 10.27 16.62
C VAL A 282 -1.49 10.78 18.05
N ASN A 283 -0.41 11.19 18.72
CA ASN A 283 -0.45 11.80 20.06
C ASN A 283 -0.49 13.33 20.04
N GLY A 284 -0.51 13.97 18.86
CA GLY A 284 -0.54 15.44 18.75
C GLY A 284 0.73 16.15 19.25
N TRP A 285 1.85 15.44 19.35
CA TRP A 285 3.13 15.98 19.83
C TRP A 285 3.89 16.72 18.71
N SER A 286 3.40 17.90 18.35
CA SER A 286 3.92 18.69 17.21
C SER A 286 5.43 18.94 17.23
N SER A 287 6.02 19.18 18.41
CA SER A 287 7.47 19.38 18.57
C SER A 287 8.26 18.10 18.21
N ARG A 288 7.82 16.94 18.70
CA ARG A 288 8.42 15.63 18.38
C ARG A 288 8.22 15.28 16.92
N ALA A 289 7.04 15.53 16.36
CA ALA A 289 6.77 15.34 14.94
C ALA A 289 7.72 16.18 14.06
N ALA A 290 7.91 17.46 14.38
CA ALA A 290 8.83 18.32 13.66
C ALA A 290 10.30 17.93 13.85
N ALA A 291 10.69 17.40 15.01
CA ALA A 291 12.04 16.89 15.24
C ALA A 291 12.32 15.62 14.42
N SER A 292 11.40 14.64 14.47
CA SER A 292 11.49 13.40 13.69
C SER A 292 11.47 13.67 12.18
N ALA A 293 10.57 14.53 11.69
CA ALA A 293 10.52 14.90 10.27
C ALA A 293 11.81 15.58 9.80
N ARG A 294 12.39 16.48 10.61
CA ARG A 294 13.71 17.09 10.30
C ARG A 294 14.83 16.06 10.29
N LEU A 295 14.81 15.09 11.20
CA LEU A 295 15.83 14.04 11.25
C LEU A 295 15.74 13.13 10.02
N VAL A 296 14.53 12.76 9.58
CA VAL A 296 14.33 12.00 8.33
C VAL A 296 14.81 12.80 7.13
N ALA A 297 14.45 14.08 7.02
CA ALA A 297 14.87 14.93 5.92
C ALA A 297 16.40 15.11 5.88
N ALA A 298 17.03 15.38 7.03
CA ALA A 298 18.48 15.50 7.14
C ALA A 298 19.18 14.19 6.80
N GLY A 299 18.67 13.05 7.31
CA GLY A 299 19.20 11.73 7.00
C GLY A 299 19.11 11.39 5.51
N SER A 300 17.97 11.71 4.90
CA SER A 300 17.74 11.50 3.46
C SER A 300 18.74 12.33 2.64
N ALA A 301 18.93 13.60 2.99
CA ALA A 301 19.92 14.46 2.34
C ALA A 301 21.35 13.95 2.54
N GLY A 302 21.68 13.44 3.73
CA GLY A 302 22.98 12.82 4.02
C GLY A 302 23.23 11.56 3.19
N ALA A 303 22.23 10.67 3.10
CA ALA A 303 22.29 9.44 2.30
C ALA A 303 22.41 9.73 0.79
N ILE A 304 21.64 10.70 0.27
CA ILE A 304 21.77 11.15 -1.12
C ILE A 304 23.15 11.77 -1.35
N GLY A 305 23.61 12.63 -0.44
CA GLY A 305 24.88 13.33 -0.56
C GLY A 305 26.09 12.39 -0.59
N ILE A 306 26.13 11.40 0.31
CA ILE A 306 27.22 10.41 0.29
C ILE A 306 27.17 9.55 -0.98
N SER A 307 25.98 9.13 -1.42
CA SER A 307 25.82 8.31 -2.62
C SER A 307 26.20 9.09 -3.89
N PHE A 308 25.87 10.38 -3.95
CA PHE A 308 26.29 11.30 -5.01
C PHE A 308 27.82 11.44 -5.07
N LEU A 309 28.47 11.65 -3.93
CA LEU A 309 29.93 11.78 -3.87
C LEU A 309 30.62 10.48 -4.27
N LEU A 310 30.15 9.33 -3.76
CA LEU A 310 30.69 8.02 -4.12
C LEU A 310 30.48 7.68 -5.59
N SER A 311 29.32 8.01 -6.16
CA SER A 311 29.03 7.79 -7.58
C SER A 311 29.93 8.61 -8.49
N ARG A 312 30.29 9.84 -8.12
CA ARG A 312 31.26 10.68 -8.86
C ARG A 312 32.68 10.10 -8.86
N TRP A 313 33.03 9.33 -7.83
CA TRP A 313 34.33 8.68 -7.70
C TRP A 313 34.39 7.30 -8.36
N ALA A 314 33.23 6.67 -8.60
CA ALA A 314 33.16 5.38 -9.27
C ALA A 314 33.56 5.52 -10.76
N PRO A 315 34.36 4.59 -11.32
CA PRO A 315 34.68 4.61 -12.74
C PRO A 315 33.41 4.53 -13.62
N PRO A 316 33.32 5.23 -14.76
CA PRO A 316 32.19 5.17 -15.69
C PRO A 316 32.02 3.82 -16.43
N LEU A 317 32.53 2.72 -15.88
CA LEU A 317 32.58 1.41 -16.51
C LEU A 317 31.24 0.66 -16.49
N ILE A 318 30.21 1.22 -15.84
CA ILE A 318 28.91 0.56 -15.64
C ILE A 318 27.84 1.36 -16.38
N SER A 319 27.17 0.73 -17.34
CA SER A 319 25.97 1.27 -17.98
C SER A 319 24.84 1.32 -16.95
N LEU A 320 24.52 2.55 -16.50
CA LEU A 320 23.47 2.78 -15.50
C LEU A 320 22.08 2.35 -16.00
N ASP A 321 21.86 2.46 -17.32
CA ASP A 321 20.60 2.09 -17.97
C ASP A 321 20.35 0.57 -17.96
N ALA A 322 21.41 -0.24 -17.93
CA ALA A 322 21.32 -1.70 -17.89
C ALA A 322 21.27 -2.26 -16.46
N ASN A 323 21.42 -1.41 -15.44
CA ASN A 323 21.52 -1.85 -14.05
C ASN A 323 20.13 -2.16 -13.49
N SER A 324 19.89 -3.42 -13.11
CA SER A 324 18.59 -3.88 -12.60
C SER A 324 18.21 -3.20 -11.27
N GLN A 325 19.19 -2.88 -10.43
CA GLN A 325 18.95 -2.17 -9.18
C GLN A 325 18.58 -0.70 -9.35
N ILE A 326 18.98 -0.05 -10.43
CA ILE A 326 18.57 1.32 -10.75
C ILE A 326 17.19 1.30 -11.41
N SER A 327 17.05 0.54 -12.51
CA SER A 327 15.80 0.47 -13.29
C SER A 327 14.59 0.05 -12.45
N SER A 328 14.75 -0.89 -11.52
CA SER A 328 13.67 -1.31 -10.59
C SER A 328 13.25 -0.24 -9.57
N ARG A 329 13.99 0.86 -9.45
CA ARG A 329 13.73 1.92 -8.45
C ARG A 329 13.32 3.26 -9.05
N VAL A 330 13.53 3.46 -10.35
CA VAL A 330 13.14 4.71 -11.05
C VAL A 330 11.69 4.71 -11.52
N SER A 331 11.08 3.52 -11.65
CA SER A 331 9.69 3.33 -12.09
C SER A 331 8.80 2.79 -10.96
N PRO A 332 8.40 3.63 -9.99
CA PRO A 332 7.59 3.19 -8.86
C PRO A 332 6.21 2.69 -9.32
N THR A 333 5.70 1.67 -8.64
CA THR A 333 4.41 1.02 -8.92
C THR A 333 3.46 1.04 -7.72
N LEU A 334 2.18 0.79 -7.97
CA LEU A 334 1.20 0.58 -6.89
C LEU A 334 1.59 -0.60 -5.97
N THR A 335 2.35 -1.58 -6.46
CA THR A 335 2.83 -2.71 -5.65
C THR A 335 3.82 -2.24 -4.58
N ASP A 336 4.71 -1.30 -4.91
CA ASP A 336 5.66 -0.71 -3.95
C ASP A 336 4.94 -0.01 -2.80
N LEU A 337 3.86 0.71 -3.11
CA LEU A 337 2.98 1.33 -2.13
C LEU A 337 2.40 0.30 -1.15
N LEU A 338 1.87 -0.82 -1.67
CA LEU A 338 1.29 -1.89 -0.83
C LEU A 338 2.33 -2.52 0.09
N ILE A 339 3.54 -2.78 -0.42
CA ILE A 339 4.66 -3.29 0.37
C ILE A 339 5.02 -2.30 1.49
N ALA A 340 5.10 -1.01 1.19
CA ALA A 340 5.40 0.03 2.18
C ALA A 340 4.32 0.16 3.26
N VAL A 341 3.03 0.06 2.89
CA VAL A 341 1.92 0.03 3.85
C VAL A 341 2.04 -1.18 4.78
N ALA A 342 2.26 -2.38 4.23
CA ALA A 342 2.40 -3.61 5.02
C ALA A 342 3.58 -3.53 5.99
N ALA A 343 4.73 -3.03 5.51
CA ALA A 343 5.92 -2.95 6.34
C ALA A 343 5.83 -1.86 7.41
N GLY A 344 5.19 -0.73 7.13
CA GLY A 344 4.88 0.28 8.15
C GLY A 344 3.96 -0.26 9.25
N ALA A 345 2.95 -1.06 8.87
CA ALA A 345 2.08 -1.73 9.83
C ALA A 345 2.86 -2.73 10.69
N ALA A 346 3.68 -3.59 10.06
CA ALA A 346 4.51 -4.57 10.75
C ALA A 346 5.50 -3.92 11.71
N GLY A 347 6.16 -2.84 11.28
CA GLY A 347 7.10 -2.07 12.09
C GLY A 347 6.45 -1.42 13.31
N ALA A 348 5.31 -0.77 13.13
CA ALA A 348 4.56 -0.20 14.24
C ALA A 348 4.01 -1.27 15.19
N PHE A 349 3.54 -2.40 14.65
CA PHE A 349 3.05 -3.52 15.46
C PHE A 349 4.16 -4.13 16.31
N ALA A 350 5.34 -4.36 15.72
CA ALA A 350 6.52 -4.83 16.43
C ALA A 350 6.98 -3.84 17.52
N THR A 351 6.84 -2.54 17.26
CA THR A 351 7.17 -1.49 18.24
C THR A 351 6.25 -1.55 19.46
N VAL A 352 4.94 -1.64 19.25
CA VAL A 352 3.96 -1.67 20.34
C VAL A 352 3.99 -3.00 21.12
N ASN A 353 4.27 -4.12 20.44
CA ASN A 353 4.21 -5.45 21.02
C ASN A 353 5.60 -6.01 21.37
N ALA A 354 5.98 -5.91 22.65
CA ALA A 354 7.28 -6.37 23.17
C ALA A 354 7.61 -7.85 22.86
N ARG A 355 6.61 -8.74 22.74
CA ARG A 355 6.84 -10.17 22.48
C ARG A 355 7.24 -10.45 21.03
N VAL A 356 6.91 -9.53 20.13
CA VAL A 356 7.09 -9.66 18.68
C VAL A 356 8.23 -8.77 18.18
N ALA A 357 8.59 -7.75 18.97
CA ALA A 357 9.70 -6.84 18.70
C ALA A 357 11.02 -7.56 18.36
N ALA A 358 11.34 -8.66 19.04
CA ALA A 358 12.60 -9.38 18.85
C ALA A 358 12.66 -10.23 17.56
N SER A 359 11.52 -10.67 17.02
CA SER A 359 11.46 -11.60 15.88
C SER A 359 11.10 -10.95 14.54
N ILE A 360 10.34 -9.84 14.54
CA ILE A 360 9.87 -9.17 13.31
C ILE A 360 10.78 -7.99 12.91
N ALA A 361 11.54 -7.42 13.85
CA ALA A 361 12.37 -6.25 13.58
C ALA A 361 13.28 -6.43 12.35
N GLY A 362 13.94 -7.58 12.18
CA GLY A 362 14.83 -7.79 11.04
C GLY A 362 14.14 -7.70 9.67
N VAL A 363 12.93 -8.27 9.53
CA VAL A 363 12.22 -8.34 8.23
C VAL A 363 11.42 -7.07 7.94
N ALA A 364 10.75 -6.51 8.96
CA ALA A 364 9.94 -5.30 8.78
C ALA A 364 10.79 -4.02 8.68
N ILE A 365 12.05 -4.03 9.14
CA ILE A 365 12.98 -2.89 9.05
C ILE A 365 13.70 -2.84 7.69
N ALA A 366 13.75 -3.95 6.95
CA ALA A 366 14.38 -4.06 5.64
C ALA A 366 13.60 -3.36 4.49
N VAL A 367 12.78 -2.36 4.78
CA VAL A 367 12.05 -1.63 3.73
C VAL A 367 13.02 -0.75 2.94
N ALA A 368 12.81 -0.73 1.63
CA ALA A 368 13.59 0.02 0.64
C ALA A 368 13.51 1.55 0.84
N LEU A 369 14.14 2.07 1.90
CA LEU A 369 14.26 3.51 2.14
C LEU A 369 15.64 4.02 1.74
N VAL A 370 16.70 3.37 2.20
CA VAL A 370 18.08 3.78 1.87
C VAL A 370 18.43 3.51 0.41
N PRO A 371 18.13 2.34 -0.19
CA PRO A 371 18.52 2.10 -1.57
C PRO A 371 17.90 3.06 -2.59
N PRO A 372 16.60 3.44 -2.52
CA PRO A 372 16.09 4.50 -3.38
C PRO A 372 16.81 5.84 -3.18
N LEU A 373 17.12 6.24 -1.94
CA LEU A 373 17.93 7.45 -1.68
C LEU A 373 19.34 7.34 -2.28
N SER A 374 19.95 6.16 -2.26
CA SER A 374 21.23 5.92 -2.92
C SER A 374 21.13 6.00 -4.44
N VAL A 375 20.08 5.45 -5.05
CA VAL A 375 19.80 5.60 -6.49
C VAL A 375 19.62 7.06 -6.85
N VAL A 376 18.88 7.85 -6.06
CA VAL A 376 18.78 9.31 -6.26
C VAL A 376 20.17 9.95 -6.31
N GLY A 377 21.04 9.63 -5.35
CA GLY A 377 22.41 10.17 -5.33
C GLY A 377 23.25 9.72 -6.54
N ILE A 378 23.15 8.44 -6.92
CA ILE A 378 23.86 7.88 -8.09
C ILE A 378 23.43 8.57 -9.38
N CYS A 379 22.11 8.63 -9.63
CA CYS A 379 21.55 9.25 -10.83
C CYS A 379 21.89 10.75 -10.90
N LEU A 380 21.80 11.50 -9.78
CA LEU A 380 22.27 12.89 -9.73
C LEU A 380 23.78 13.02 -10.00
N GLY A 381 24.58 12.05 -9.53
CA GLY A 381 26.02 11.99 -9.78
C GLY A 381 26.36 11.81 -11.26
N ALA A 382 25.49 11.08 -11.96
CA ALA A 382 25.57 10.79 -13.40
C ALA A 382 24.89 11.84 -14.31
N GLY A 383 24.15 12.79 -13.73
CA GLY A 383 23.38 13.79 -14.49
C GLY A 383 22.01 13.30 -15.00
N LEU A 384 21.57 12.13 -14.55
CA LEU A 384 20.30 11.48 -14.85
C LEU A 384 19.20 12.01 -13.89
N VAL A 385 18.70 13.22 -14.17
CA VAL A 385 17.79 13.93 -13.26
C VAL A 385 16.39 13.31 -13.23
N ASP A 386 15.91 12.78 -14.34
CA ASP A 386 14.58 12.19 -14.45
C ASP A 386 14.51 10.86 -13.67
N GLU A 387 15.54 10.03 -13.79
CA GLU A 387 15.74 8.80 -13.04
C GLU A 387 15.87 9.07 -11.54
N ALA A 388 16.65 10.11 -11.18
CA ALA A 388 16.75 10.55 -9.80
C ALA A 388 15.38 10.98 -9.24
N PHE A 389 14.56 11.67 -10.04
CA PHE A 389 13.22 12.04 -9.64
C PHE A 389 12.32 10.82 -9.43
N GLY A 390 12.36 9.84 -10.33
CA GLY A 390 11.64 8.57 -10.20
C GLY A 390 11.97 7.82 -8.89
N ALA A 391 13.27 7.67 -8.59
CA ALA A 391 13.72 7.05 -7.34
C ALA A 391 13.36 7.86 -6.09
N PHE A 392 13.32 9.20 -6.20
CA PHE A 392 12.86 10.07 -5.12
C PHE A 392 11.36 9.93 -4.87
N VAL A 393 10.55 9.80 -5.93
CA VAL A 393 9.12 9.52 -5.82
C VAL A 393 8.90 8.17 -5.14
N LEU A 394 9.66 7.12 -5.48
CA LEU A 394 9.60 5.83 -4.79
C LEU A 394 9.89 5.99 -3.28
N PHE A 395 10.94 6.72 -2.92
CA PHE A 395 11.25 7.01 -1.51
C PHE A 395 10.10 7.76 -0.81
N MET A 396 9.51 8.78 -1.44
CA MET A 396 8.38 9.53 -0.89
C MET A 396 7.14 8.65 -0.70
N THR A 397 6.84 7.80 -1.68
CA THR A 397 5.76 6.80 -1.60
C THR A 397 5.94 5.91 -0.38
N ASN A 398 7.15 5.37 -0.21
CA ASN A 398 7.47 4.49 0.91
C ASN A 398 7.37 5.23 2.25
N PHE A 399 7.99 6.40 2.35
CA PHE A 399 7.99 7.22 3.56
C PHE A 399 6.57 7.54 4.03
N VAL A 400 5.72 8.07 3.15
CA VAL A 400 4.36 8.49 3.51
C VAL A 400 3.49 7.30 3.87
N SER A 401 3.60 6.20 3.12
CA SER A 401 2.86 4.97 3.37
C SER A 401 3.20 4.38 4.72
N ILE A 402 4.49 4.32 5.07
CA ILE A 402 4.94 3.85 6.38
C ILE A 402 4.39 4.75 7.48
N VAL A 403 4.46 6.08 7.34
CA VAL A 403 3.96 7.02 8.36
C VAL A 403 2.46 6.84 8.60
N LEU A 404 1.65 6.76 7.53
CA LEU A 404 0.20 6.63 7.64
C LEU A 404 -0.20 5.26 8.17
N SER A 405 0.41 4.19 7.66
CA SER A 405 0.15 2.82 8.14
C SER A 405 0.55 2.63 9.60
N ALA A 406 1.73 3.13 9.98
CA ALA A 406 2.19 3.12 11.36
C ALA A 406 1.27 3.93 12.27
N ALA A 407 0.75 5.08 11.82
CA ALA A 407 -0.21 5.87 12.58
C ALA A 407 -1.49 5.07 12.86
N VAL A 408 -2.02 4.36 11.87
CA VAL A 408 -3.18 3.47 12.07
C VAL A 408 -2.87 2.39 13.11
N VAL A 409 -1.73 1.71 12.98
CA VAL A 409 -1.34 0.65 13.92
C VAL A 409 -1.07 1.19 15.33
N PHE A 410 -0.50 2.39 15.49
CA PHE A 410 -0.30 2.99 16.81
C PHE A 410 -1.63 3.38 17.48
N VAL A 411 -2.65 3.76 16.72
CA VAL A 411 -4.01 3.98 17.24
C VAL A 411 -4.63 2.66 17.66
N LEU A 412 -4.58 1.63 16.81
CA LEU A 412 -5.16 0.33 17.11
C LEU A 412 -4.41 -0.44 18.21
N GLY A 413 -3.10 -0.26 18.29
CA GLY A 413 -2.24 -0.85 19.31
C GLY A 413 -2.27 -0.12 20.65
N GLY A 414 -3.00 1.00 20.75
CA GLY A 414 -3.16 1.75 21.99
C GLY A 414 -1.98 2.62 22.41
N PHE A 415 -1.01 2.84 21.51
CA PHE A 415 0.04 3.84 21.75
C PHE A 415 -0.53 5.26 21.71
N ALA A 416 -1.51 5.52 20.83
CA ALA A 416 -2.20 6.80 20.78
C ALA A 416 -3.11 6.97 22.01
N ASN A 417 -2.96 8.10 22.71
CA ASN A 417 -3.81 8.40 23.86
C ASN A 417 -5.27 8.68 23.43
N PRO A 418 -6.27 7.86 23.84
CA PRO A 418 -7.66 8.03 23.43
C PRO A 418 -8.28 9.36 23.90
N ALA A 419 -7.83 9.89 25.04
CA ALA A 419 -8.30 11.17 25.57
C ALA A 419 -7.81 12.34 24.71
N VAL A 420 -6.59 12.28 24.19
CA VAL A 420 -6.03 13.27 23.26
C VAL A 420 -6.79 13.21 21.93
N LEU A 421 -7.04 12.02 21.41
CA LEU A 421 -7.76 11.85 20.14
C LEU A 421 -9.18 12.47 20.18
N ARG A 422 -9.86 12.43 21.34
CA ARG A 422 -11.19 13.02 21.53
C ARG A 422 -11.15 14.51 21.87
N ARG A 423 -10.30 14.92 22.83
CA ARG A 423 -10.25 16.32 23.29
C ARG A 423 -9.54 17.25 22.31
N GLN A 424 -8.54 16.71 21.61
CA GLN A 424 -7.66 17.42 20.69
C GLN A 424 -7.72 16.84 19.28
N GLY A 425 -8.81 16.16 18.91
CA GLY A 425 -8.96 15.54 17.58
C GLY A 425 -8.72 16.51 16.42
N ARG A 426 -9.06 17.80 16.59
CA ARG A 426 -8.68 18.84 15.64
C ARG A 426 -7.16 18.99 15.51
N GLN A 427 -6.41 19.07 16.61
CA GLN A 427 -4.95 19.18 16.55
C GLN A 427 -4.29 17.94 15.96
N VAL A 428 -4.78 16.74 16.31
CA VAL A 428 -4.31 15.49 15.71
C VAL A 428 -4.56 15.47 14.20
N LEU A 429 -5.78 15.82 13.77
CA LEU A 429 -6.12 15.93 12.35
C LEU A 429 -5.23 16.94 11.62
N LEU A 430 -4.97 18.10 12.24
CA LEU A 430 -4.10 19.14 11.68
C LEU A 430 -2.65 18.68 11.53
N THR A 431 -2.20 17.77 12.38
CA THR A 431 -0.83 17.25 12.34
C THR A 431 -0.71 16.10 11.32
N ILE A 432 -1.75 15.28 11.16
CA ILE A 432 -1.79 14.18 10.17
C ILE A 432 -2.09 14.69 8.75
N ALA A 433 -2.92 15.73 8.61
CA ALA A 433 -3.40 16.21 7.31
C ALA A 433 -2.30 16.55 6.28
N PRO A 434 -1.15 17.17 6.64
CA PRO A 434 -0.05 17.39 5.70
C PRO A 434 0.50 16.09 5.09
N TYR A 435 0.59 15.01 5.87
CA TYR A 435 1.05 13.71 5.39
C TYR A 435 0.01 13.01 4.53
N GLY A 436 -1.28 13.17 4.87
CA GLY A 436 -2.37 12.78 3.99
C GLY A 436 -2.33 13.55 2.66
N ALA A 437 -1.99 14.83 2.68
CA ALA A 437 -1.87 15.65 1.47
C ALA A 437 -0.70 15.18 0.61
N LEU A 438 0.44 14.96 1.25
CA LEU A 438 1.63 14.43 0.60
C LEU A 438 1.36 13.04 -0.02
N ALA A 439 0.59 12.18 0.65
CA ALA A 439 0.16 10.89 0.10
C ALA A 439 -0.60 11.08 -1.20
N MET A 440 -1.58 12.00 -1.24
CA MET A 440 -2.34 12.26 -2.46
C MET A 440 -1.47 12.82 -3.58
N VAL A 441 -0.54 13.73 -3.25
CA VAL A 441 0.40 14.30 -4.24
C VAL A 441 1.28 13.21 -4.86
N VAL A 442 1.74 12.25 -4.07
CA VAL A 442 2.58 11.14 -4.54
C VAL A 442 1.77 10.06 -5.26
N LEU A 443 0.52 9.84 -4.85
CA LEU A 443 -0.37 8.85 -5.46
C LEU A 443 -0.75 9.22 -6.89
N VAL A 444 -0.86 10.51 -7.21
CA VAL A 444 -1.22 10.97 -8.57
C VAL A 444 -0.21 10.49 -9.62
N PRO A 445 1.10 10.84 -9.55
CA PRO A 445 2.10 10.30 -10.47
C PRO A 445 2.11 8.77 -10.51
N LEU A 446 1.97 8.12 -9.34
CA LEU A 446 2.01 6.66 -9.25
C LEU A 446 0.88 5.99 -10.04
N ILE A 447 -0.33 6.56 -10.01
CA ILE A 447 -1.47 6.08 -10.80
C ILE A 447 -1.18 6.24 -12.29
N PHE A 448 -0.65 7.38 -12.72
CA PHE A 448 -0.33 7.61 -14.13
C PHE A 448 0.81 6.71 -14.63
N THR A 449 1.90 6.58 -13.87
CA THR A 449 3.02 5.70 -14.20
C THR A 449 2.57 4.24 -14.25
N SER A 450 1.79 3.79 -13.28
CA SER A 450 1.26 2.41 -13.28
C SER A 450 0.30 2.17 -14.45
N ALA A 451 -0.51 3.16 -14.83
CA ALA A 451 -1.40 3.06 -15.97
C ALA A 451 -0.63 2.96 -17.30
N GLY A 452 0.45 3.73 -17.46
CA GLY A 452 1.38 3.62 -18.58
C GLY A 452 1.99 2.22 -18.67
N ILE A 453 2.57 1.72 -17.57
CA ILE A 453 3.18 0.38 -17.52
C ILE A 453 2.15 -0.72 -17.87
N VAL A 454 0.91 -0.62 -17.38
CA VAL A 454 -0.12 -1.61 -17.69
C VAL A 454 -0.53 -1.56 -19.17
N ALA A 455 -0.67 -0.34 -19.73
CA ALA A 455 -0.99 -0.16 -21.15
C ALA A 455 0.12 -0.68 -22.06
N ASP A 456 1.37 -0.38 -21.73
CA ASP A 456 2.55 -0.89 -22.45
C ASP A 456 2.63 -2.41 -22.33
N ALA A 457 2.38 -2.98 -21.15
CA ALA A 457 2.38 -4.43 -20.95
C ALA A 457 1.22 -5.16 -21.65
N SER A 458 0.06 -4.52 -21.84
CA SER A 458 -1.02 -5.08 -22.67
C SER A 458 -0.68 -5.01 -24.15
N LEU A 459 -0.15 -3.87 -24.62
CA LEU A 459 0.27 -3.70 -26.00
C LEU A 459 1.39 -4.68 -26.35
N ASN A 460 2.40 -4.85 -25.50
CA ASN A 460 3.46 -5.82 -25.68
C ASN A 460 2.91 -7.25 -25.78
N ARG A 461 1.88 -7.60 -24.98
CA ARG A 461 1.24 -8.93 -25.04
C ARG A 461 0.45 -9.14 -26.32
N GLU A 462 -0.29 -8.13 -26.77
CA GLU A 462 -1.04 -8.19 -28.03
C GLU A 462 -0.09 -8.29 -29.23
N VAL A 463 0.94 -7.43 -29.28
CA VAL A 463 1.96 -7.46 -30.32
C VAL A 463 2.77 -8.76 -30.28
N ALA A 464 3.13 -9.27 -29.09
CA ALA A 464 3.79 -10.56 -28.97
C ALA A 464 2.92 -11.72 -29.47
N GLY A 465 1.60 -11.67 -29.25
CA GLY A 465 0.66 -12.65 -29.83
C GLY A 465 0.64 -12.61 -31.35
N VAL A 466 0.61 -11.40 -31.94
CA VAL A 466 0.72 -11.21 -33.40
C VAL A 466 2.05 -11.72 -33.94
N VAL A 467 3.15 -11.47 -33.23
CA VAL A 467 4.48 -11.97 -33.61
C VAL A 467 4.53 -13.50 -33.53
N ASP A 468 3.96 -14.11 -32.49
CA ASP A 468 3.91 -15.57 -32.34
C ASP A 468 3.08 -16.22 -33.46
N ASP A 469 1.92 -15.64 -33.79
CA ASP A 469 1.08 -16.05 -34.91
C ASP A 469 1.79 -15.88 -36.27
N TRP A 470 2.57 -14.80 -36.43
CA TRP A 470 3.37 -14.55 -37.63
C TRP A 470 4.50 -15.56 -37.80
N VAL A 471 5.20 -15.89 -36.72
CA VAL A 471 6.28 -16.90 -36.72
C VAL A 471 5.73 -18.30 -37.04
N GLY A 472 4.63 -18.69 -36.39
CA GLY A 472 3.98 -19.98 -36.55
C GLY A 472 4.89 -21.19 -36.26
N ASP A 473 4.50 -22.38 -36.74
CA ASP A 473 5.19 -23.66 -36.48
C ASP A 473 6.50 -23.86 -37.30
N ARG A 474 7.25 -22.80 -37.61
CA ARG A 474 8.34 -22.83 -38.59
C ARG A 474 9.73 -23.16 -38.01
N ASN A 475 9.85 -23.85 -36.89
CA ASN A 475 11.14 -24.04 -36.18
C ASN A 475 11.87 -22.70 -35.89
N LEU A 476 11.08 -21.67 -35.65
CA LEU A 476 11.52 -20.34 -35.27
C LEU A 476 10.99 -20.06 -33.86
N ARG A 477 11.79 -19.40 -33.04
CA ARG A 477 11.47 -19.05 -31.66
C ARG A 477 11.66 -17.56 -31.47
N VAL A 478 10.64 -16.91 -30.93
CA VAL A 478 10.71 -15.52 -30.51
C VAL A 478 11.56 -15.43 -29.26
N VAL A 479 12.61 -14.61 -29.31
CA VAL A 479 13.52 -14.36 -28.19
C VAL A 479 13.02 -13.18 -27.36
N SER A 480 12.70 -12.08 -28.02
CA SER A 480 12.23 -10.85 -27.40
C SER A 480 11.31 -10.07 -28.35
N VAL A 481 10.35 -9.35 -27.77
CA VAL A 481 9.49 -8.39 -28.46
C VAL A 481 9.47 -7.14 -27.61
N ASP A 482 10.14 -6.10 -28.08
CA ASP A 482 10.21 -4.80 -27.41
C ASP A 482 9.43 -3.76 -28.23
N VAL A 483 8.36 -3.23 -27.64
CA VAL A 483 7.59 -2.14 -28.24
C VAL A 483 8.02 -0.84 -27.59
N THR A 484 8.52 0.07 -28.42
CA THR A 484 8.89 1.42 -28.02
C THR A 484 7.92 2.44 -28.63
N ALA A 485 8.06 3.72 -28.28
CA ALA A 485 7.28 4.81 -28.86
C ALA A 485 7.64 5.03 -30.35
N GLY A 486 7.13 4.16 -31.24
CA GLY A 486 7.20 4.31 -32.70
C GLY A 486 7.95 3.19 -33.43
N GLU A 487 8.55 2.26 -32.69
CA GLU A 487 9.25 1.10 -33.26
C GLU A 487 8.91 -0.17 -32.45
N VAL A 488 8.68 -1.28 -33.13
CA VAL A 488 8.61 -2.63 -32.54
C VAL A 488 9.87 -3.38 -32.99
N THR A 489 10.68 -3.79 -32.03
CA THR A 489 11.84 -4.64 -32.29
C THR A 489 11.48 -6.08 -31.94
N VAL A 490 11.63 -6.97 -32.90
CA VAL A 490 11.33 -8.40 -32.76
C VAL A 490 12.62 -9.18 -32.99
N GLU A 491 13.06 -9.93 -31.99
CA GLU A 491 14.21 -10.81 -32.10
C GLU A 491 13.74 -12.26 -32.26
N VAL A 492 14.15 -12.90 -33.34
CA VAL A 492 13.77 -14.28 -33.68
C VAL A 492 15.02 -15.12 -33.90
N THR A 493 15.02 -16.34 -33.39
CA THR A 493 16.08 -17.32 -33.64
C THR A 493 15.51 -18.67 -34.06
N GLY A 494 16.18 -19.38 -34.97
CA GLY A 494 15.76 -20.72 -35.38
C GLY A 494 16.38 -21.17 -36.69
N SER A 495 16.06 -22.39 -37.12
CA SER A 495 16.54 -22.97 -38.38
C SER A 495 15.58 -22.75 -39.56
N GLY A 496 14.38 -22.23 -39.29
CA GLY A 496 13.37 -21.94 -40.30
C GLY A 496 13.63 -20.72 -41.17
N SER A 497 12.81 -20.55 -42.21
CA SER A 497 12.81 -19.32 -43.04
C SER A 497 11.83 -18.29 -42.48
N LEU A 498 12.29 -17.05 -42.32
CA LEU A 498 11.45 -15.91 -41.95
C LEU A 498 10.23 -15.77 -42.90
N PRO A 499 9.01 -15.58 -42.37
CA PRO A 499 7.86 -15.15 -43.15
C PRO A 499 8.06 -13.71 -43.67
N ALA A 500 7.14 -13.23 -44.52
CA ALA A 500 7.24 -11.87 -45.06
C ALA A 500 7.09 -10.83 -43.95
N VAL A 501 8.09 -9.95 -43.81
CA VAL A 501 8.09 -8.88 -42.78
C VAL A 501 7.01 -7.83 -43.04
N ALA A 502 6.56 -7.70 -44.30
CA ALA A 502 5.43 -6.84 -44.66
C ALA A 502 4.12 -7.27 -43.96
N ASP A 503 3.88 -8.57 -43.87
CA ASP A 503 2.68 -9.10 -43.19
C ASP A 503 2.71 -8.79 -41.69
N LEU A 504 3.90 -8.80 -41.08
CA LEU A 504 4.10 -8.41 -39.68
C LEU A 504 3.91 -6.90 -39.49
N GLN A 505 4.43 -6.08 -40.40
CA GLN A 505 4.27 -4.63 -40.37
C GLN A 505 2.79 -4.23 -40.39
N ASP A 506 1.99 -4.85 -41.26
CA ASP A 506 0.55 -4.57 -41.36
C ASP A 506 -0.19 -5.02 -40.09
N ALA A 507 0.06 -6.24 -39.62
CA ALA A 507 -0.60 -6.77 -38.42
C ALA A 507 -0.23 -6.00 -37.13
N VAL A 508 1.02 -5.56 -36.99
CA VAL A 508 1.47 -4.72 -35.87
C VAL A 508 0.87 -3.32 -35.96
N THR A 509 0.76 -2.73 -37.16
CA THR A 509 0.18 -1.40 -37.35
C THR A 509 -1.31 -1.40 -37.02
N ASP A 510 -2.05 -2.42 -37.44
CA ASP A 510 -3.47 -2.62 -37.12
C ASP A 510 -3.69 -2.80 -35.61
N THR A 511 -2.82 -3.58 -34.96
CA THR A 511 -2.93 -3.85 -33.51
C THR A 511 -2.52 -2.64 -32.66
N ALA A 512 -1.45 -1.94 -33.04
CA ALA A 512 -0.97 -0.76 -32.31
C ALA A 512 -1.84 0.48 -32.54
N GLY A 513 -2.68 0.49 -33.58
CA GLY A 513 -3.56 1.61 -33.93
C GLY A 513 -2.82 2.90 -34.32
N ARG A 514 -1.53 2.79 -34.67
CA ARG A 514 -0.63 3.90 -35.03
C ARG A 514 0.45 3.41 -35.99
N GLU A 515 0.96 4.31 -36.85
CA GLU A 515 2.13 4.01 -37.68
C GLU A 515 3.32 3.66 -36.77
N THR A 516 3.81 2.43 -36.90
CA THR A 516 4.87 1.89 -36.05
C THR A 516 5.88 1.16 -36.94
N ALA A 517 7.15 1.52 -36.89
CA ALA A 517 8.18 0.82 -37.67
C ALA A 517 8.43 -0.57 -37.07
N VAL A 518 8.51 -1.63 -37.88
CA VAL A 518 8.90 -2.96 -37.40
C VAL A 518 10.34 -3.26 -37.79
N ARG A 519 11.17 -3.57 -36.78
CA ARG A 519 12.54 -4.06 -36.94
C ARG A 519 12.57 -5.54 -36.55
N VAL A 520 13.03 -6.38 -37.46
CA VAL A 520 13.22 -7.82 -37.19
C VAL A 520 14.70 -8.15 -37.16
N GLU A 521 15.18 -8.61 -36.01
CA GLU A 521 16.52 -9.16 -35.84
C GLU A 521 16.44 -10.69 -35.90
N TYR A 522 17.12 -11.30 -36.86
CA TYR A 522 17.07 -12.74 -37.09
C TYR A 522 18.43 -13.38 -36.91
N THR A 523 18.49 -14.31 -35.95
CA THR A 523 19.68 -15.12 -35.66
C THR A 523 19.44 -16.56 -36.10
N PRO A 524 19.93 -16.97 -37.29
CA PRO A 524 19.78 -18.35 -37.75
C PRO A 524 20.55 -19.32 -36.87
N SER A 525 19.93 -20.44 -36.51
CA SER A 525 20.54 -21.52 -35.75
C SER A 525 20.59 -22.81 -36.58
N ARG A 526 21.54 -23.68 -36.25
CA ARG A 526 21.72 -25.00 -36.88
C ARG A 526 22.02 -26.01 -35.79
N THR A 527 21.25 -27.08 -35.75
CA THR A 527 21.42 -28.14 -34.75
C THR A 527 22.15 -29.30 -35.38
N VAL A 528 23.23 -29.77 -34.73
CA VAL A 528 23.95 -30.96 -35.14
C VAL A 528 23.82 -31.99 -34.03
N GLU A 529 23.00 -33.01 -34.27
CA GLU A 529 22.87 -34.14 -33.36
C GLU A 529 23.83 -35.26 -33.78
N VAL A 530 24.49 -35.84 -32.78
CA VAL A 530 25.32 -37.04 -32.95
C VAL A 530 24.59 -38.18 -32.29
N ASP A 531 24.10 -39.12 -33.11
CA ASP A 531 23.48 -40.33 -32.59
C ASP A 531 24.52 -41.18 -31.85
N ALA A 532 24.06 -42.04 -30.93
CA ALA A 532 24.95 -42.87 -30.10
C ALA A 532 25.86 -43.82 -30.92
N ASP A 533 25.53 -44.04 -32.19
CA ASP A 533 26.31 -44.81 -33.17
C ASP A 533 27.37 -43.98 -33.92
N GLY A 534 27.47 -42.68 -33.62
CA GLY A 534 28.39 -41.74 -34.26
C GLY A 534 27.90 -41.18 -35.59
N SER A 535 26.66 -41.44 -36.00
CA SER A 535 26.08 -40.82 -37.19
C SER A 535 25.67 -39.37 -36.91
N LEU A 536 25.87 -38.51 -37.91
CA LEU A 536 25.56 -37.07 -37.83
C LEU A 536 24.20 -36.80 -38.46
N ARG A 537 23.29 -36.20 -37.69
CA ARG A 537 22.06 -35.57 -38.18
C ARG A 537 22.22 -34.06 -38.07
N ILE A 538 21.94 -33.36 -39.17
CA ILE A 538 22.00 -31.91 -39.22
C ILE A 538 20.61 -31.41 -39.55
N GLU A 539 20.01 -30.66 -38.62
CA GLU A 539 18.71 -29.99 -38.75
C GLU A 539 18.85 -28.47 -38.79
#